data_AF-A0A5N8T7Y1-F1
#
_entry.id   AF-A0A5N8T7Y1-F1
#
_cell.length_a   1.000
_cell.length_b   1.000
_cell.length_c   1.000
_cell.angle_alpha   90.00
_cell.angle_beta   90.00
_cell.angle_gamma   90.00
#
_symmetry.space_group_name_H-M   'P 1'
#
loop_
_entity.id
_entity.type
_entity.pdbx_description
1 polymer ?
#
loop_
_entity_poly.entity_id
_entity_poly.type
_entity_poly.pdbx_seq_one_letter_code
_entity_poly.pdbx_strand_id
1 'polypeptide(L)'
;MIASAIISHFDIKQRWMACHVKKAQFPTKESLAGFDIYHAAAHPPHPFDKPDAPTHQPLTLYWVDNHPLMIKYAKLQAQQWPESDRANMLAYFAQLALEDGVEIADATVSLCIGTQNGETCAAAMRVDTVLDGQAVSGIYDVVAPDENAQAQLLYALTQEENGDDRLWVIGR
;
A
#
# COMPACT_ATOMS: atom_id res chain seq x y z
N MET A 1 -2.04 -23.74 -7.65
CA MET A 1 -0.90 -23.22 -6.88
C MET A 1 -0.85 -21.69 -6.93
N ILE A 2 -0.83 -21.04 -8.11
CA ILE A 2 -0.83 -19.56 -8.24
C ILE A 2 -1.98 -18.88 -7.49
N ALA A 3 -3.23 -19.31 -7.71
CA ALA A 3 -4.39 -18.72 -7.03
C ALA A 3 -4.31 -18.83 -5.49
N SER A 4 -3.72 -19.92 -4.97
CA SER A 4 -3.52 -20.09 -3.52
C SER A 4 -2.47 -19.11 -3.00
N ALA A 5 -1.36 -18.92 -3.72
CA ALA A 5 -0.32 -17.98 -3.35
C ALA A 5 -0.84 -16.53 -3.35
N ILE A 6 -1.66 -16.15 -4.34
CA ILE A 6 -2.28 -14.82 -4.40
C ILE A 6 -3.21 -14.57 -3.21
N ILE A 7 -4.04 -15.56 -2.84
CA ILE A 7 -4.93 -15.46 -1.68
C ILE A 7 -4.11 -15.35 -0.39
N SER A 8 -3.12 -16.21 -0.18
CA SER A 8 -2.28 -16.17 1.01
C SER A 8 -1.48 -14.86 1.13
N HIS A 9 -0.99 -14.32 0.01
CA HIS A 9 -0.33 -13.03 -0.07
C HIS A 9 -1.29 -11.90 0.35
N PHE A 10 -2.52 -11.92 -0.16
CA PHE A 10 -3.54 -10.95 0.22
C PHE A 10 -3.93 -11.05 1.71
N ASP A 11 -4.08 -12.26 2.25
CA ASP A 11 -4.35 -12.47 3.67
C ASP A 11 -3.21 -11.97 4.57
N ILE A 12 -1.95 -12.08 4.12
CA ILE A 12 -0.80 -11.47 4.78
C ILE A 12 -0.94 -9.94 4.82
N LYS A 13 -1.20 -9.29 3.67
CA LYS A 13 -1.42 -7.84 3.59
C LYS A 13 -2.57 -7.40 4.50
N GLN A 14 -3.69 -8.12 4.50
CA GLN A 14 -4.83 -7.80 5.35
C GLN A 14 -4.52 -7.95 6.85
N ARG A 15 -3.72 -8.96 7.24
CA ARG A 15 -3.24 -9.11 8.62
C ARG A 15 -2.29 -7.98 9.02
N TRP A 16 -1.40 -7.55 8.12
CA TRP A 16 -0.53 -6.39 8.34
C TRP A 16 -1.36 -5.12 8.54
N MET A 17 -2.31 -4.86 7.66
CA MET A 17 -3.23 -3.72 7.78
C MET A 17 -4.04 -3.74 9.09
N ALA A 18 -4.44 -4.91 9.58
CA ALA A 18 -5.19 -5.06 10.83
C ALA A 18 -4.33 -4.81 12.08
N CYS A 19 -3.05 -5.18 12.05
CA CYS A 19 -2.25 -5.32 13.25
C CYS A 19 -1.93 -3.97 13.90
N HIS A 20 -1.79 -2.91 13.10
CA HIS A 20 -1.56 -1.54 13.54
C HIS A 20 -2.66 -0.97 14.45
N VAL A 21 -3.88 -1.52 14.37
CA VAL A 21 -5.00 -1.10 15.22
C VAL A 21 -5.34 -2.18 16.23
N LYS A 22 -5.45 -3.45 15.80
CA LYS A 22 -5.90 -4.55 16.67
C LYS A 22 -4.87 -4.96 17.72
N LYS A 23 -3.58 -4.69 17.49
CA LYS A 23 -2.49 -4.95 18.45
C LYS A 23 -1.95 -3.67 19.11
N ALA A 24 -2.48 -2.49 18.75
CA ALA A 24 -2.10 -1.26 19.42
C ALA A 24 -2.48 -1.32 20.90
N GLN A 25 -1.64 -0.78 21.78
CA GLN A 25 -1.92 -0.72 23.21
C GLN A 25 -3.15 0.17 23.50
N PHE A 26 -3.34 1.23 22.70
CA PHE A 26 -4.40 2.22 22.88
C PHE A 26 -4.97 2.67 21.52
N PRO A 27 -5.72 1.82 20.80
CA PRO A 27 -6.35 2.23 19.55
C PRO A 27 -7.44 3.27 19.82
N THR A 28 -7.60 4.22 18.90
CA THR A 28 -8.70 5.19 18.98
C THR A 28 -9.98 4.58 18.42
N LYS A 29 -11.14 5.16 18.76
CA LYS A 29 -12.43 4.70 18.20
C LYS A 29 -12.46 4.91 16.68
N GLU A 30 -11.88 6.00 16.23
CA GLU A 30 -11.81 6.41 14.84
C GLU A 30 -10.93 5.44 14.02
N SER A 31 -9.79 4.98 14.56
CA SER A 31 -8.94 4.02 13.84
C SER A 31 -9.55 2.62 13.79
N LEU A 32 -10.29 2.22 14.83
CA LEU A 32 -11.08 0.99 14.81
C LEU A 32 -12.20 1.04 13.76
N ALA A 33 -12.93 2.16 13.70
CA ALA A 33 -13.97 2.36 12.69
C ALA A 33 -13.37 2.41 11.28
N GLY A 34 -12.25 3.09 11.09
CA GLY A 34 -11.54 3.13 9.81
C GLY A 34 -11.03 1.76 9.36
N PHE A 35 -10.54 0.93 10.29
CA PHE A 35 -10.20 -0.46 10.01
C PHE A 35 -11.41 -1.26 9.53
N ASP A 36 -12.55 -1.16 10.22
CA ASP A 36 -13.76 -1.91 9.84
C ASP A 36 -14.27 -1.50 8.45
N ILE A 37 -14.23 -0.19 8.15
CA ILE A 37 -14.56 0.37 6.82
C ILE A 37 -13.60 -0.16 5.74
N TYR A 38 -12.29 -0.07 5.99
CA TYR A 38 -11.27 -0.53 5.06
C TYR A 38 -11.40 -2.02 4.76
N HIS A 39 -11.57 -2.84 5.80
CA HIS A 39 -11.66 -4.28 5.67
C HIS A 39 -12.94 -4.72 4.95
N ALA A 40 -14.06 -4.03 5.17
CA ALA A 40 -15.31 -4.31 4.46
C ALA A 40 -15.23 -4.02 2.95
N ALA A 41 -14.35 -3.12 2.52
CA ALA A 41 -14.14 -2.78 1.11
C ALA A 41 -13.04 -3.61 0.42
N ALA A 42 -12.37 -4.50 1.16
CA ALA A 42 -11.24 -5.26 0.67
C ALA A 42 -11.68 -6.35 -0.31
N HIS A 43 -10.95 -6.49 -1.42
CA HIS A 43 -11.20 -7.52 -2.43
C HIS A 43 -9.86 -8.15 -2.84
N PRO A 44 -9.82 -9.46 -3.15
CA PRO A 44 -8.59 -10.11 -3.60
C PRO A 44 -7.97 -9.39 -4.81
N PRO A 45 -6.63 -9.29 -4.86
CA PRO A 45 -5.94 -8.66 -5.98
C PRO A 45 -6.01 -9.58 -7.21
N HIS A 46 -5.71 -9.00 -8.37
CA HIS A 46 -5.63 -9.73 -9.63
C HIS A 46 -4.19 -9.70 -10.19
N PRO A 47 -3.82 -10.63 -11.09
CA PRO A 47 -2.53 -10.59 -11.75
C PRO A 47 -2.25 -9.26 -12.42
N PHE A 48 -1.00 -8.82 -12.37
CA PHE A 48 -0.55 -7.52 -12.86
C PHE A 48 0.69 -7.69 -13.73
N ASP A 49 0.65 -7.15 -14.94
CA ASP A 49 1.83 -7.05 -15.79
C ASP A 49 2.59 -5.77 -15.47
N LYS A 50 3.91 -5.87 -15.30
CA LYS A 50 4.76 -4.71 -15.02
C LYS A 50 4.62 -3.67 -16.13
N PRO A 51 4.52 -2.37 -15.80
CA PRO A 51 4.50 -1.35 -16.81
C PRO A 51 5.90 -1.20 -17.42
N ASP A 52 5.94 -0.79 -18.68
CA ASP A 52 7.18 -0.32 -19.30
C ASP A 52 7.70 0.94 -18.62
N ALA A 53 8.97 1.27 -18.87
CA ALA A 53 9.55 2.51 -18.40
C ALA A 53 8.74 3.71 -18.91
N PRO A 54 8.29 4.62 -18.03
CA PRO A 54 7.44 5.73 -18.40
C PRO A 54 8.24 6.72 -19.25
N THR A 55 7.65 7.20 -20.35
CA THR A 55 8.24 8.23 -21.21
C THR A 55 8.23 9.61 -20.57
N HIS A 56 7.33 9.84 -19.61
CA HIS A 56 7.20 11.09 -18.87
C HIS A 56 7.18 10.79 -17.37
N GLN A 57 7.88 11.61 -16.58
CA GLN A 57 8.01 11.42 -15.13
C GLN A 57 7.51 12.68 -14.42
N PRO A 58 6.17 12.86 -14.29
CA PRO A 58 5.60 14.08 -13.71
C PRO A 58 5.78 14.20 -12.19
N LEU A 59 6.11 13.10 -11.50
CA LEU A 59 6.18 13.03 -10.04
C LEU A 59 7.63 13.10 -9.53
N THR A 60 7.80 13.75 -8.37
CA THR A 60 8.92 13.46 -7.47
C THR A 60 8.49 12.40 -6.47
N LEU A 61 9.16 11.24 -6.46
CA LEU A 61 8.78 10.11 -5.61
C LEU A 61 9.56 10.10 -4.30
N TYR A 62 8.88 9.73 -3.21
CA TYR A 62 9.45 9.56 -1.89
C TYR A 62 8.95 8.26 -1.27
N TRP A 63 9.87 7.42 -0.80
CA TRP A 63 9.52 6.30 0.08
C TRP A 63 9.19 6.87 1.45
N VAL A 64 8.07 6.42 2.01
CA VAL A 64 7.70 6.81 3.37
C VAL A 64 8.66 6.11 4.32
N ASP A 65 9.45 6.88 5.05
CA ASP A 65 10.43 6.41 6.03
C ASP A 65 10.39 7.22 7.34
N ASN A 66 9.47 8.19 7.42
CA ASN A 66 9.36 9.12 8.54
C ASN A 66 7.91 9.58 8.73
N HIS A 67 7.66 10.13 9.92
CA HIS A 67 6.33 10.57 10.32
C HIS A 67 5.71 11.63 9.38
N PRO A 68 6.40 12.71 8.96
CA PRO A 68 5.84 13.66 7.99
C PRO A 68 5.35 13.03 6.68
N LEU A 69 6.11 12.10 6.11
CA LEU A 69 5.72 11.39 4.89
C LEU A 69 4.53 10.46 5.16
N MET A 70 4.48 9.83 6.33
CA MET A 70 3.38 8.95 6.71
C MET A 70 2.06 9.73 6.84
N ILE A 71 2.10 10.93 7.42
CA ILE A 71 0.92 11.82 7.48
C ILE A 71 0.46 12.24 6.08
N LYS A 72 1.39 12.51 5.15
CA LYS A 72 1.03 12.84 3.76
C LYS A 72 0.36 11.66 3.05
N TYR A 73 0.93 10.46 3.20
CA TYR A 73 0.33 9.23 2.69
C TYR A 73 -1.08 9.04 3.25
N ALA A 74 -1.24 9.08 4.58
CA ALA A 74 -2.53 8.84 5.23
C ALA A 74 -3.61 9.86 4.81
N LYS A 75 -3.23 11.14 4.66
CA LYS A 75 -4.14 12.18 4.16
C LYS A 75 -4.62 11.89 2.74
N LEU A 76 -3.71 11.56 1.83
CA LEU A 76 -4.06 11.28 0.44
C LEU A 76 -4.94 10.04 0.31
N GLN A 77 -4.63 8.97 1.06
CA GLN A 77 -5.45 7.76 1.06
C GLN A 77 -6.84 8.00 1.65
N ALA A 78 -6.94 8.75 2.75
CA ALA A 78 -8.23 9.08 3.35
C ALA A 78 -9.14 9.86 2.38
N GLN A 79 -8.58 10.70 1.51
CA GLN A 79 -9.36 11.47 0.53
C GLN A 79 -10.10 10.61 -0.51
N GLN A 80 -9.66 9.36 -0.72
CA GLN A 80 -10.32 8.40 -1.62
C GLN A 80 -11.65 7.88 -1.07
N TRP A 81 -11.96 8.17 0.19
CA TRP A 81 -13.15 7.72 0.86
C TRP A 81 -14.22 8.82 0.94
N PRO A 82 -15.51 8.45 1.08
CA PRO A 82 -16.60 9.39 1.27
C PRO A 82 -16.31 10.36 2.42
N GLU A 83 -16.79 11.60 2.30
CA GLU A 83 -16.51 12.66 3.28
C GLU A 83 -16.87 12.25 4.73
N SER A 84 -17.94 11.48 4.91
CA SER A 84 -18.36 10.94 6.21
C SER A 84 -17.31 10.04 6.87
N ASP A 85 -16.48 9.39 6.08
CA ASP A 85 -15.56 8.34 6.54
C ASP A 85 -14.12 8.85 6.64
N ARG A 86 -13.80 9.99 5.99
CA ARG A 86 -12.44 10.53 5.88
C ARG A 86 -11.71 10.67 7.20
N ALA A 87 -12.38 11.11 8.26
CA ALA A 87 -11.76 11.26 9.57
C ALA A 87 -11.34 9.91 10.16
N ASN A 88 -12.19 8.89 10.04
CA ASN A 88 -11.90 7.53 10.49
C ASN A 88 -10.77 6.91 9.65
N MET A 89 -10.82 7.09 8.32
CA MET A 89 -9.79 6.59 7.41
C MET A 89 -8.44 7.26 7.65
N LEU A 90 -8.42 8.57 7.90
CA LEU A 90 -7.19 9.28 8.25
C LEU A 90 -6.59 8.75 9.56
N ALA A 91 -7.41 8.59 10.61
CA ALA A 91 -6.95 8.04 11.88
C ALA A 91 -6.42 6.60 11.72
N TYR A 92 -7.04 5.81 10.85
CA TYR A 92 -6.60 4.46 10.54
C TYR A 92 -5.26 4.44 9.79
N PHE A 93 -5.17 5.11 8.64
CA PHE A 93 -3.94 5.12 7.85
C PHE A 93 -2.78 5.78 8.60
N ALA A 94 -3.00 6.78 9.45
CA ALA A 94 -1.94 7.41 10.23
C ALA A 94 -1.33 6.49 11.29
N GLN A 95 -1.98 5.37 11.62
CA GLN A 95 -1.45 4.35 12.53
C GLN A 95 -0.59 3.30 11.82
N LEU A 96 -0.51 3.31 10.49
CA LEU A 96 0.44 2.47 9.78
C LEU A 96 1.85 2.94 10.14
N ALA A 97 2.48 2.23 11.06
CA ALA A 97 3.86 2.44 11.45
C ALA A 97 4.73 1.49 10.61
N LEU A 98 5.78 2.01 10.02
CA LEU A 98 6.73 1.21 9.24
C LEU A 98 7.55 0.28 10.14
N GLU A 99 7.75 0.67 11.40
CA GLU A 99 8.34 -0.14 12.45
C GLU A 99 7.56 0.13 13.73
N ASP A 100 6.83 -0.86 14.22
CA ASP A 100 6.56 -1.09 15.65
C ASP A 100 5.64 -2.33 15.81
N GLY A 101 6.25 -3.46 16.18
CA GLY A 101 5.58 -4.51 16.95
C GLY A 101 4.84 -5.62 16.20
N VAL A 102 4.86 -5.66 14.88
CA VAL A 102 4.27 -6.79 14.13
C VAL A 102 5.22 -7.27 13.06
N GLU A 103 6.18 -8.08 13.51
CA GLU A 103 6.84 -9.08 12.68
C GLU A 103 5.75 -9.98 12.07
N ILE A 104 5.15 -9.56 10.95
CA ILE A 104 4.74 -10.55 9.98
C ILE A 104 6.04 -10.90 9.26
N ALA A 105 6.76 -11.87 9.81
CA ALA A 105 8.05 -12.35 9.29
C ALA A 105 7.98 -12.72 7.78
N ASP A 106 6.77 -12.86 7.26
CA ASP A 106 6.45 -13.27 5.91
C ASP A 106 6.21 -12.09 4.94
N ALA A 107 6.32 -10.81 5.37
CA ALA A 107 6.11 -9.65 4.51
C ALA A 107 7.07 -8.48 4.73
N THR A 108 7.48 -7.83 3.63
CA THR A 108 8.04 -6.48 3.62
C THR A 108 7.02 -5.53 3.01
N VAL A 109 6.77 -4.40 3.68
CA VAL A 109 5.81 -3.38 3.21
C VAL A 109 6.55 -2.07 2.98
N SER A 110 6.36 -1.50 1.79
CA SER A 110 6.90 -0.20 1.41
C SER A 110 5.76 0.71 0.97
N LEU A 111 5.75 1.94 1.48
CA LEU A 111 4.78 2.96 1.06
C LEU A 111 5.52 4.01 0.23
N CYS A 112 4.90 4.47 -0.85
CA CYS A 112 5.45 5.51 -1.71
C CYS A 112 4.44 6.64 -1.84
N ILE A 113 4.93 7.88 -1.86
CA ILE A 113 4.16 9.05 -2.27
C ILE A 113 4.83 9.74 -3.46
N GLY A 114 4.02 10.33 -4.33
CA GLY A 114 4.46 11.18 -5.42
C GLY A 114 3.97 12.61 -5.23
N THR A 115 4.85 13.57 -5.49
CA THR A 115 4.52 14.98 -5.47
C THR A 115 4.63 15.63 -6.84
N GLN A 116 3.75 16.58 -7.11
CA GLN A 116 3.77 17.44 -8.29
C GLN A 116 3.52 18.87 -7.84
N ASN A 117 4.34 19.82 -8.28
CA ASN A 117 4.25 21.23 -7.89
C ASN A 117 4.25 21.46 -6.35
N GLY A 118 4.93 20.59 -5.59
CA GLY A 118 5.02 20.68 -4.13
C GLY A 118 3.85 20.03 -3.37
N GLU A 119 2.82 19.54 -4.07
CA GLU A 119 1.66 18.88 -3.47
C GLU A 119 1.74 17.36 -3.61
N THR A 120 1.34 16.63 -2.56
CA THR A 120 1.24 15.16 -2.62
C THR A 120 -0.04 14.77 -3.35
N CYS A 121 0.11 14.14 -4.52
CA CYS A 121 -1.00 13.80 -5.41
C CYS A 121 -1.03 12.32 -5.80
N ALA A 122 0.03 11.57 -5.52
CA ALA A 122 0.08 10.14 -5.78
C ALA A 122 0.53 9.37 -4.53
N ALA A 123 0.02 8.15 -4.35
CA ALA A 123 0.45 7.24 -3.28
C ALA A 123 0.15 5.79 -3.66
N ALA A 124 0.93 4.86 -3.13
CA ALA A 124 0.66 3.44 -3.24
C ALA A 124 1.42 2.66 -2.17
N MET A 125 0.99 1.43 -1.94
CA MET A 125 1.63 0.45 -1.08
C MET A 125 2.19 -0.69 -1.93
N ARG A 126 3.38 -1.16 -1.60
CA ARG A 126 3.95 -2.41 -2.08
C ARG A 126 4.08 -3.37 -0.92
N VAL A 127 3.62 -4.60 -1.11
CA VAL A 127 3.80 -5.71 -0.18
C VAL A 127 4.57 -6.79 -0.91
N ASP A 128 5.67 -7.23 -0.35
CA ASP A 128 6.47 -8.35 -0.84
C ASP A 128 6.37 -9.51 0.16
N THR A 129 6.07 -10.71 -0.32
CA THR A 129 5.99 -11.93 0.52
C THR A 129 6.71 -13.09 -0.15
N VAL A 130 7.19 -14.05 0.64
CA VAL A 130 7.68 -15.34 0.12
C VAL A 130 6.79 -16.45 0.66
N LEU A 131 6.13 -17.18 -0.25
CA LEU A 131 5.16 -18.23 0.06
C LEU A 131 5.63 -19.55 -0.54
N ASP A 132 5.97 -20.54 0.29
CA ASP A 132 6.46 -21.85 -0.15
C ASP A 132 7.61 -21.74 -1.18
N GLY A 133 8.49 -20.74 -1.02
CA GLY A 133 9.62 -20.47 -1.92
C GLY A 133 9.28 -19.64 -3.16
N GLN A 134 8.02 -19.30 -3.40
CA GLN A 134 7.58 -18.37 -4.45
C GLN A 134 7.51 -16.94 -3.91
N ALA A 135 8.27 -16.02 -4.50
CA ALA A 135 8.12 -14.59 -4.24
C ALA A 135 6.83 -14.06 -4.90
N VAL A 136 6.09 -13.22 -4.17
CA VAL A 136 4.89 -12.52 -4.64
C VAL A 136 4.99 -11.06 -4.24
N SER A 137 4.80 -10.15 -5.18
CA SER A 137 4.74 -8.71 -4.96
C SER A 137 3.38 -8.16 -5.35
N GLY A 138 2.73 -7.49 -4.41
CA GLY A 138 1.45 -6.84 -4.61
C GLY A 138 1.56 -5.33 -4.52
N ILE A 139 0.92 -4.63 -5.46
CA ILE A 139 0.74 -3.18 -5.41
C ILE A 139 -0.71 -2.88 -5.00
N TYR A 140 -0.88 -2.04 -3.99
CA TYR A 140 -2.15 -1.78 -3.32
C TYR A 140 -2.41 -0.29 -3.12
N ASP A 141 -3.69 0.04 -2.92
CA ASP A 141 -4.20 1.38 -2.65
C ASP A 141 -3.56 2.47 -3.55
N VAL A 142 -3.53 2.23 -4.87
CA VAL A 142 -2.93 3.16 -5.83
C VAL A 142 -3.81 4.40 -6.02
N VAL A 143 -3.21 5.56 -5.83
CA VAL A 143 -3.77 6.87 -6.11
C VAL A 143 -2.80 7.63 -7.00
N ALA A 144 -3.31 8.22 -8.07
CA ALA A 144 -2.55 9.10 -8.95
C ALA A 144 -3.50 10.10 -9.64
N PRO A 145 -3.03 11.31 -10.00
CA PRO A 145 -3.86 12.33 -10.64
C PRO A 145 -4.16 12.03 -12.12
N ASP A 146 -3.30 11.28 -12.80
CA ASP A 146 -3.43 10.92 -14.21
C ASP A 146 -2.65 9.62 -14.54
N GLU A 147 -2.81 9.12 -15.77
CA GLU A 147 -2.19 7.88 -16.24
C GLU A 147 -0.66 7.94 -16.28
N ASN A 148 -0.05 9.10 -16.55
CA ASN A 148 1.41 9.22 -16.59
C ASN A 148 2.00 9.14 -15.17
N ALA A 149 1.37 9.82 -14.23
CA ALA A 149 1.72 9.76 -12.82
C ALA A 149 1.53 8.33 -12.27
N GLN A 150 0.43 7.68 -12.65
CA GLN A 150 0.19 6.28 -12.28
C GLN A 150 1.26 5.36 -12.86
N ALA A 151 1.58 5.47 -14.15
CA ALA A 151 2.60 4.67 -14.80
C ALA A 151 3.98 4.85 -14.15
N GLN A 152 4.38 6.09 -13.83
CA GLN A 152 5.63 6.34 -13.13
C GLN A 152 5.67 5.71 -11.73
N LEU A 153 4.58 5.86 -10.96
CA LEU A 153 4.48 5.29 -9.62
C LEU A 153 4.55 3.76 -9.65
N LEU A 154 3.78 3.13 -10.54
CA LEU A 154 3.80 1.68 -10.73
C LEU A 154 5.17 1.20 -11.17
N TYR A 155 5.79 1.85 -12.16
CA TYR A 155 7.12 1.51 -12.63
C TYR A 155 8.16 1.55 -11.50
N ALA A 156 8.15 2.60 -10.68
CA ALA A 156 9.04 2.72 -9.52
C ALA A 156 8.81 1.60 -8.48
N LEU A 157 7.56 1.23 -8.23
CA LEU A 157 7.20 0.13 -7.32
C LEU A 157 7.53 -1.24 -7.89
N THR A 158 7.64 -1.38 -9.21
CA THR A 158 8.03 -2.65 -9.87
C THR A 158 9.52 -2.82 -10.08
N GLN A 159 10.36 -1.86 -9.66
CA GLN A 159 11.80 -2.04 -9.75
C GLN A 159 12.29 -3.16 -8.83
N GLU A 160 13.20 -3.96 -9.36
CA GLU A 160 13.77 -5.16 -8.73
C GLU A 160 15.30 -5.05 -8.67
N GLU A 161 15.91 -5.80 -7.75
CA GLU A 161 17.27 -6.28 -7.95
C GLU A 161 17.21 -7.44 -8.96
N ASN A 162 17.99 -7.36 -10.05
CA ASN A 162 17.90 -8.23 -11.24
C ASN A 162 17.65 -9.73 -10.94
N GLY A 163 16.66 -10.33 -11.60
CA GLY A 163 16.56 -11.79 -11.79
C GLY A 163 15.54 -12.55 -10.93
N ASP A 164 14.52 -11.89 -10.39
CA ASP A 164 13.49 -12.55 -9.56
C ASP A 164 12.20 -12.86 -10.33
N ASP A 165 11.83 -14.14 -10.44
CA ASP A 165 10.61 -14.66 -11.11
C ASP A 165 9.35 -14.51 -10.22
N ARG A 166 9.25 -13.38 -9.53
CA ARG A 166 8.14 -13.11 -8.60
C ARG A 166 6.81 -12.92 -9.33
N LEU A 167 5.73 -13.38 -8.72
CA LEU A 167 4.37 -13.14 -9.20
C LEU A 167 3.94 -11.72 -8.83
N TRP A 168 3.40 -10.99 -9.81
CA TRP A 168 2.90 -9.64 -9.60
C TRP A 168 1.38 -9.61 -9.52
N VAL A 169 0.87 -8.90 -8.52
CA VAL A 169 -0.56 -8.67 -8.35
C VAL A 169 -0.83 -7.20 -8.05
N ILE A 170 -2.04 -6.74 -8.37
CA ILE A 170 -2.50 -5.39 -8.05
C ILE A 170 -3.91 -5.42 -7.48
N GLY A 171 -4.17 -4.55 -6.51
CA GLY A 171 -5.46 -4.48 -5.83
C GLY A 171 -5.68 -3.15 -5.13
N ARG A 172 -6.74 -3.13 -4.30
CA ARG A 172 -6.97 -2.07 -3.32
C ARG A 172 -6.36 -2.50 -2.00
#